data_AF-S2YM10-F1
#
_entry.id   AF-S2YM10-F1
#
_cell.length_a   1.000
_cell.length_b   1.000
_cell.length_c   1.000
_cell.angle_alpha   90.00
_cell.angle_beta   90.00
_cell.angle_gamma   90.00
#
_symmetry.space_group_name_H-M   'P 1'
#
loop_
_entity.id
_entity.type
_entity.pdbx_description
1 polymer ?
#
loop_
_entity_poly.entity_id
_entity_poly.type
_entity_poly.pdbx_seq_one_letter_code
_entity_poly.pdbx_strand_id
1 'polypeptide(L)'
;MILTACEHCGGELRRAGIGRPQRFCSTRCRVASHRARRAVPAEIRGRDRWVRRSADKVPLRADTGRPASSTDPATWTTHAAAAASPHGAGLGYVLADGDDIVVLDLDHCLSGGRLAPWAARILAACPPTYAEVSPSGTGLHIWGRGRLARGRRIRRQDGAAIEAYSDGRYIALGHRYADAPLELADLSEVLADLL
;
A
#
# COMPACT_ATOMS: atom_id res chain seq x y z
N MET A 1 -5.98 17.35 33.06
CA MET A 1 -5.77 17.82 31.67
C MET A 1 -4.78 16.87 31.00
N ILE A 2 -5.26 15.93 30.20
CA ILE A 2 -4.44 15.17 29.24
C ILE A 2 -5.05 15.55 27.88
N LEU A 3 -4.60 16.61 27.19
CA LEU A 3 -3.39 16.73 26.36
C LEU A 3 -3.35 15.59 25.35
N THR A 4 -3.75 15.87 24.10
CA THR A 4 -3.63 14.91 23.00
C THR A 4 -2.18 14.44 22.88
N ALA A 5 -1.97 13.21 22.42
CA ALA A 5 -0.63 12.67 22.20
C ALA A 5 -0.11 13.03 20.80
N CYS A 6 1.20 13.20 20.67
CA CYS A 6 1.88 13.27 19.39
C CYS A 6 1.65 11.98 18.61
N GLU A 7 1.11 12.07 17.39
CA GLU A 7 0.84 10.92 16.50
C GLU A 7 2.10 10.15 16.06
N HIS A 8 3.30 10.56 16.49
CA HIS A 8 4.54 9.86 16.18
C HIS A 8 5.25 9.32 17.43
N CYS A 9 5.52 10.18 18.41
CA CYS A 9 6.32 9.80 19.59
C CYS A 9 5.49 9.57 20.86
N GLY A 10 4.17 9.75 20.81
CA GLY A 10 3.30 9.66 21.99
C GLY A 10 3.45 10.78 23.02
N GLY A 11 4.44 11.67 22.85
CA GLY A 11 4.67 12.79 23.77
C GLY A 11 3.49 13.74 23.87
N GLU A 12 3.32 14.35 25.05
CA GLU A 12 2.19 15.22 25.36
C GLU A 12 2.16 16.48 24.48
N LEU A 13 0.99 16.82 23.97
CA LEU A 13 0.77 18.06 23.20
C LEU A 13 -0.05 19.05 24.02
N ARG A 14 0.40 20.32 24.01
CA ARG A 14 -0.36 21.43 24.62
C ARG A 14 -1.74 21.53 23.97
N ARG A 15 -2.77 21.76 24.79
CA ARG A 15 -4.13 22.06 24.32
C ARG A 15 -4.06 23.31 23.45
N ALA A 16 -4.31 23.19 22.16
CA ALA A 16 -4.70 24.35 21.36
C ALA A 16 -6.04 24.85 21.92
N GLY A 17 -6.22 26.17 22.03
CA GLY A 17 -7.51 26.78 22.39
C GLY A 17 -8.56 26.55 21.29
N ILE A 18 -9.32 27.59 20.92
CA ILE A 18 -10.22 27.52 19.76
C ILE A 18 -9.36 27.41 18.49
N GLY A 19 -9.27 26.22 17.89
CA GLY A 19 -8.48 25.97 16.68
C GLY A 19 -8.29 24.49 16.37
N ARG A 20 -7.67 24.19 15.22
CA ARG A 20 -7.34 22.82 14.81
C ARG A 20 -6.35 22.22 15.83
N PRO A 21 -6.61 21.03 16.39
CA PRO A 21 -5.72 20.42 17.36
C PRO A 21 -4.34 20.16 16.77
N GLN A 22 -3.29 20.44 17.56
CA GLN A 22 -1.93 20.07 17.23
C GLN A 22 -1.82 18.54 17.17
N ARG A 23 -1.18 18.01 16.12
CA ARG A 23 -1.03 16.56 15.87
C ARG A 23 0.38 16.03 16.17
N PHE A 24 1.39 16.91 16.11
CA PHE A 24 2.80 16.55 16.26
C PHE A 24 3.51 17.54 17.18
N CYS A 25 4.41 17.06 18.04
CA CYS A 25 5.16 17.92 18.96
C CYS A 25 6.25 18.76 18.26
N SER A 26 6.66 18.38 17.04
CA SER A 26 7.74 19.04 16.30
C SER A 26 7.68 18.75 14.80
N THR A 27 8.40 19.56 14.01
CA THR A 27 8.64 19.28 12.58
C THR A 27 9.29 17.91 12.38
N ARG A 28 10.22 17.52 13.26
CA ARG A 28 10.86 16.19 13.23
C ARG A 28 9.82 15.07 13.33
N CYS A 29 8.91 15.14 14.30
CA CYS A 29 7.85 14.13 14.47
C CYS A 29 6.87 14.10 13.30
N ARG A 30 6.52 15.27 12.76
CA ARG A 30 5.67 15.35 11.56
C ARG A 30 6.32 14.68 10.35
N VAL A 31 7.59 14.97 10.09
CA VAL A 31 8.36 14.38 8.98
C VAL A 31 8.54 12.86 9.19
N ALA A 32 8.85 12.43 10.41
CA ALA A 32 9.01 11.02 10.72
C ALA A 32 7.70 10.23 10.56
N SER A 33 6.56 10.77 11.02
CA SER A 33 5.24 10.18 10.78
C SER A 33 4.91 10.07 9.30
N HIS A 34 5.19 11.13 8.52
CA HIS A 34 4.96 11.10 7.06
C HIS A 34 5.82 10.05 6.36
N ARG A 35 7.11 9.92 6.74
CA ARG A 35 8.00 8.88 6.23
C ARG A 35 7.51 7.48 6.61
N ALA A 36 7.10 7.27 7.86
CA ALA A 36 6.60 5.98 8.35
C ALA A 36 5.34 5.53 7.58
N ARG A 37 4.44 6.47 7.25
CA ARG A 37 3.24 6.20 6.44
C ARG A 37 3.56 5.76 5.02
N ARG A 38 4.70 6.16 4.47
CA ARG A 38 5.16 5.79 3.10
C ARG A 38 6.19 4.67 3.12
N ALA A 39 6.46 4.10 4.29
CA ALA A 39 7.37 2.99 4.40
C ALA A 39 6.75 1.75 3.74
N VAL A 40 7.61 1.00 3.08
CA VAL A 40 7.35 -0.23 2.36
C VAL A 40 8.36 -1.29 2.82
N PRO A 41 8.06 -2.59 2.69
CA PRO A 41 9.02 -3.64 3.00
C PRO A 41 10.35 -3.47 2.26
N ALA A 42 11.46 -3.74 2.94
CA ALA A 42 12.80 -3.66 2.35
C ALA A 42 12.91 -4.58 1.12
N GLU A 43 12.23 -5.72 1.20
CA GLU A 43 12.13 -6.71 0.13
C GLU A 43 11.64 -6.11 -1.19
N ILE A 44 10.48 -5.44 -1.22
CA ILE A 44 9.98 -4.82 -2.46
C ILE A 44 10.74 -3.54 -2.80
N ARG A 45 11.24 -2.80 -1.80
CA ARG A 45 12.05 -1.59 -2.02
C ARG A 45 13.34 -1.88 -2.77
N GLY A 46 13.97 -3.02 -2.51
CA GLY A 46 15.26 -3.41 -3.09
C GLY A 46 15.19 -3.94 -4.53
N ARG A 47 13.99 -4.07 -5.11
CA ARG A 47 13.80 -4.57 -6.49
C ARG A 47 13.58 -3.42 -7.46
N ASP A 48 14.11 -3.54 -8.68
CA ASP A 48 14.01 -2.52 -9.74
C ASP A 48 12.71 -2.63 -10.54
N ARG A 49 11.59 -2.63 -9.81
CA ARG A 49 10.23 -2.79 -10.36
C ARG A 49 9.34 -1.58 -10.07
N TRP A 50 9.95 -0.42 -9.82
CA TRP A 50 9.22 0.79 -9.44
C TRP A 50 8.87 1.62 -10.66
N VAL A 51 7.65 2.17 -10.62
CA VAL A 51 7.12 3.12 -11.60
C VAL A 51 6.50 4.31 -10.87
N ARG A 52 6.16 5.36 -11.62
CA ARG A 52 5.25 6.41 -11.16
C ARG A 52 3.82 6.03 -11.55
N ARG A 53 2.84 6.77 -11.03
CA ARG A 53 1.45 6.70 -11.49
C ARG A 53 0.84 8.07 -11.71
N SER A 54 -0.07 8.20 -12.68
CA SER A 54 -0.87 9.42 -12.90
C SER A 54 -1.95 9.61 -11.82
N ALA A 55 -2.73 10.70 -11.89
CA ALA A 55 -3.91 10.87 -11.03
C ALA A 55 -4.93 9.73 -11.26
N ASP A 56 -5.11 9.33 -12.52
CA ASP A 56 -6.01 8.25 -12.95
C ASP A 56 -5.44 6.85 -12.77
N LYS A 57 -4.34 6.71 -12.01
CA LYS A 57 -3.67 5.43 -11.76
C LYS A 57 -3.25 4.72 -13.06
N VAL A 58 -2.66 5.47 -14.00
CA VAL A 58 -1.94 4.91 -15.14
C VAL A 58 -0.45 4.82 -14.77
N PRO A 59 0.25 3.70 -14.99
CA PRO A 59 1.67 3.59 -14.67
C PRO A 59 2.49 4.47 -15.62
N LEU A 60 3.46 5.20 -15.09
CA LEU A 60 4.32 6.13 -15.81
C LEU A 60 5.79 5.79 -15.55
N ARG A 61 6.63 5.93 -16.57
CA ARG A 61 8.08 5.84 -16.42
C ARG A 61 8.59 7.00 -15.56
N ALA A 62 9.52 6.70 -14.66
CA ALA A 62 10.06 7.70 -13.74
C ALA A 62 10.99 8.73 -14.42
N ASP A 63 11.57 8.39 -15.58
CA ASP A 63 12.54 9.21 -16.31
C ASP A 63 11.89 10.24 -17.25
N THR A 64 10.73 9.91 -17.81
CA THR A 64 10.11 10.64 -18.92
C THR A 64 8.65 11.04 -18.65
N GLY A 65 8.00 10.41 -17.66
CA GLY A 65 6.58 10.61 -17.37
C GLY A 65 5.64 10.02 -18.42
N ARG A 66 6.15 9.31 -19.44
CA ARG A 66 5.35 8.56 -20.43
C ARG A 66 4.80 7.26 -19.82
N PRO A 67 3.79 6.61 -20.41
CA PRO A 67 3.28 5.34 -19.91
C PRO A 67 4.39 4.28 -19.73
N ALA A 68 4.39 3.60 -18.60
CA ALA A 68 5.22 2.42 -18.33
C ALA A 68 4.42 1.14 -18.60
N SER A 69 5.11 0.08 -19.00
CA SER A 69 4.52 -1.24 -19.20
C SER A 69 4.47 -2.00 -17.87
N SER A 70 3.50 -2.88 -17.67
CA SER A 70 3.50 -3.83 -16.56
C SER A 70 4.22 -5.14 -16.88
N THR A 71 4.78 -5.28 -18.09
CA THR A 71 5.45 -6.50 -18.55
C THR A 71 6.81 -6.25 -19.22
N ASP A 72 7.22 -4.99 -19.39
CA ASP A 72 8.53 -4.63 -19.94
C ASP A 72 9.42 -3.98 -18.85
N PRO A 73 10.41 -4.72 -18.32
CA PRO A 73 11.35 -4.23 -17.32
C PRO A 73 12.13 -2.98 -17.73
N ALA A 74 12.30 -2.71 -19.03
CA ALA A 74 12.98 -1.50 -19.52
C ALA A 74 12.19 -0.21 -19.23
N THR A 75 10.95 -0.34 -18.75
CA THR A 75 10.09 0.77 -18.33
C THR A 75 10.06 0.99 -16.82
N TRP A 76 10.71 0.13 -16.03
CA TRP A 76 10.77 0.19 -14.58
C TRP A 76 12.09 0.80 -14.10
N THR A 77 12.18 1.08 -12.80
CA THR A 77 13.38 1.63 -12.20
C THR A 77 13.51 1.27 -10.72
N THR A 78 14.55 1.77 -10.07
CA THR A 78 14.78 1.65 -8.63
C THR A 78 13.74 2.45 -7.83
N HIS A 79 13.49 2.06 -6.57
CA HIS A 79 12.66 2.86 -5.67
C HIS A 79 13.16 4.30 -5.54
N ALA A 80 14.48 4.49 -5.43
CA ALA A 80 15.08 5.81 -5.25
C ALA A 80 14.81 6.74 -6.44
N ALA A 81 14.99 6.24 -7.67
CA ALA A 81 14.71 7.00 -8.89
C ALA A 81 13.22 7.33 -9.03
N ALA A 82 12.32 6.35 -8.79
CA ALA A 82 10.88 6.61 -8.80
C ALA A 82 10.45 7.58 -7.69
N ALA A 83 11.05 7.53 -6.50
CA ALA A 83 10.73 8.45 -5.42
C ALA A 83 11.19 9.89 -5.69
N ALA A 84 12.32 10.06 -6.37
CA ALA A 84 12.88 11.36 -6.76
C ALA A 84 12.23 11.97 -8.01
N SER A 85 11.54 11.15 -8.82
CA SER A 85 10.92 11.59 -10.06
C SER A 85 9.82 12.65 -9.82
N PRO A 86 9.81 13.74 -10.61
CA PRO A 86 8.78 14.77 -10.52
C PRO A 86 7.46 14.37 -11.21
N HIS A 87 7.42 13.24 -11.92
CA HIS A 87 6.27 12.86 -12.74
C HIS A 87 5.15 12.21 -11.93
N GLY A 88 3.90 12.43 -12.35
CA GLY A 88 2.74 11.79 -11.78
C GLY A 88 2.45 12.17 -10.33
N ALA A 89 1.58 11.40 -9.69
CA ALA A 89 0.97 11.71 -8.40
C ALA A 89 1.32 10.68 -7.30
N GLY A 90 2.08 9.63 -7.61
CA GLY A 90 2.51 8.64 -6.64
C GLY A 90 3.39 7.55 -7.23
N LEU A 91 3.74 6.57 -6.39
CA LEU A 91 4.51 5.40 -6.79
C LEU A 91 3.58 4.27 -7.25
N GLY A 92 4.13 3.40 -8.08
CA GLY A 92 3.59 2.09 -8.38
C GLY A 92 4.71 1.05 -8.30
N TYR A 93 4.33 -0.21 -8.11
CA TYR A 93 5.23 -1.35 -8.12
C TYR A 93 4.69 -2.41 -9.06
N VAL A 94 5.54 -2.93 -9.94
CA VAL A 94 5.15 -3.94 -10.92
C VAL A 94 5.34 -5.34 -10.33
N LEU A 95 4.28 -6.13 -10.37
CA LEU A 95 4.30 -7.56 -10.07
C LEU A 95 4.79 -8.30 -11.32
N ALA A 96 5.82 -9.11 -11.14
CA ALA A 96 6.41 -9.89 -12.22
C ALA A 96 6.69 -11.30 -11.70
N ASP A 97 6.54 -12.27 -12.58
CA ASP A 97 6.73 -13.68 -12.26
C ASP A 97 8.11 -14.01 -11.63
N GLY A 98 8.14 -15.11 -10.87
CA GLY A 98 9.37 -15.73 -10.38
C GLY A 98 9.89 -15.29 -9.01
N ASP A 99 9.21 -14.39 -8.30
CA ASP A 99 9.61 -13.99 -6.93
C ASP A 99 8.53 -14.17 -5.85
N ASP A 100 7.47 -14.91 -6.18
CA ASP A 100 6.39 -15.32 -5.29
C ASP A 100 5.71 -14.15 -4.55
N ILE A 101 5.83 -12.90 -5.05
CA ILE A 101 5.12 -11.76 -4.48
C ILE A 101 3.67 -11.78 -4.96
N VAL A 102 2.74 -11.74 -4.01
CA VAL A 102 1.30 -11.66 -4.26
C VAL A 102 0.70 -10.43 -3.59
N VAL A 103 -0.35 -9.91 -4.21
CA VAL A 103 -1.16 -8.83 -3.65
C VAL A 103 -2.64 -9.21 -3.70
N LEU A 104 -3.29 -9.17 -2.55
CA LEU A 104 -4.73 -9.18 -2.42
C LEU A 104 -5.22 -7.73 -2.44
N ASP A 105 -6.00 -7.37 -3.46
CA ASP A 105 -6.65 -6.07 -3.57
C ASP A 105 -8.11 -6.17 -3.11
N LEU A 106 -8.43 -5.45 -2.03
CA LEU A 106 -9.74 -5.39 -1.43
C LEU A 106 -10.40 -4.06 -1.78
N ASP A 107 -11.26 -4.09 -2.80
CA ASP A 107 -11.93 -2.89 -3.29
C ASP A 107 -13.06 -2.42 -2.37
N HIS A 108 -13.15 -1.09 -2.20
CA HIS A 108 -14.23 -0.42 -1.43
C HIS A 108 -14.44 -0.96 0.00
N CYS A 109 -13.37 -1.45 0.62
CA CYS A 109 -13.43 -2.08 1.93
C CYS A 109 -13.18 -1.15 3.11
N LEU A 110 -12.83 0.13 2.88
CA LEU A 110 -12.49 1.10 3.92
C LEU A 110 -13.37 2.34 3.83
N SER A 111 -14.04 2.69 4.94
CA SER A 111 -14.85 3.91 5.06
C SER A 111 -14.59 4.60 6.40
N GLY A 112 -14.16 5.86 6.36
CA GLY A 112 -13.81 6.62 7.56
C GLY A 112 -12.74 5.95 8.44
N GLY A 113 -11.84 5.17 7.84
CA GLY A 113 -10.82 4.40 8.56
C GLY A 113 -11.31 3.08 9.16
N ARG A 114 -12.58 2.70 8.98
CA ARG A 114 -13.15 1.43 9.42
C ARG A 114 -13.22 0.44 8.27
N LEU A 115 -12.73 -0.78 8.50
CA LEU A 115 -12.84 -1.88 7.54
C LEU A 115 -14.26 -2.42 7.51
N ALA A 116 -14.72 -2.80 6.32
CA ALA A 116 -15.90 -3.62 6.15
C ALA A 116 -15.70 -4.98 6.86
N PRO A 117 -16.74 -5.57 7.48
CA PRO A 117 -16.60 -6.81 8.24
C PRO A 117 -15.95 -7.94 7.45
N TRP A 118 -16.26 -8.06 6.16
CA TRP A 118 -15.68 -9.10 5.32
C TRP A 118 -14.17 -8.92 5.08
N ALA A 119 -13.71 -7.69 4.91
CA ALA A 119 -12.30 -7.37 4.70
C ALA A 119 -11.52 -7.51 6.00
N ALA A 120 -12.13 -7.15 7.14
CA ALA A 120 -11.55 -7.40 8.45
C ALA A 120 -11.31 -8.90 8.69
N ARG A 121 -12.23 -9.79 8.27
CA ARG A 121 -12.02 -11.25 8.35
C ARG A 121 -10.86 -11.73 7.48
N ILE A 122 -10.73 -11.22 6.26
CA ILE A 122 -9.61 -11.59 5.36
C ILE A 122 -8.29 -11.13 5.96
N LEU A 123 -8.21 -9.87 6.40
CA LEU A 123 -7.01 -9.33 7.03
C LEU A 123 -6.65 -10.12 8.30
N ALA A 124 -7.65 -10.53 9.10
CA ALA A 124 -7.44 -11.33 10.30
C ALA A 124 -7.03 -12.79 10.02
N ALA A 125 -7.35 -13.33 8.83
CA ALA A 125 -6.90 -14.65 8.39
C ALA A 125 -5.45 -14.63 7.89
N CYS A 126 -4.93 -13.46 7.49
CA CYS A 126 -3.53 -13.31 7.09
C CYS A 126 -2.62 -13.38 8.32
N PRO A 127 -1.47 -14.06 8.24
CA PRO A 127 -0.38 -13.81 9.17
C PRO A 127 0.04 -12.32 9.13
N PRO A 128 0.70 -11.80 10.18
CA PRO A 128 1.15 -10.40 10.22
C PRO A 128 2.01 -10.06 9.00
N THR A 129 1.45 -9.26 8.08
CA THR A 129 2.09 -8.92 6.80
C THR A 129 1.85 -7.47 6.44
N TYR A 130 2.59 -6.97 5.45
CA TYR A 130 2.42 -5.62 4.96
C TYR A 130 1.03 -5.41 4.34
N ALA A 131 0.36 -4.35 4.80
CA ALA A 131 -0.87 -3.87 4.21
C ALA A 131 -0.81 -2.35 4.06
N GLU A 132 -1.40 -1.85 2.98
CA GLU A 132 -1.52 -0.42 2.72
C GLU A 132 -2.93 -0.06 2.27
N VAL A 133 -3.36 1.14 2.66
CA VAL A 133 -4.54 1.76 2.10
C VAL A 133 -4.23 2.16 0.67
N SER A 134 -5.09 1.76 -0.26
CA SER A 134 -4.92 2.07 -1.69
C SER A 134 -4.97 3.58 -1.96
N PRO A 135 -4.51 4.07 -3.11
CA PRO A 135 -4.46 5.51 -3.40
C PRO A 135 -5.81 6.23 -3.36
N SER A 136 -6.93 5.52 -3.54
CA SER A 136 -8.27 6.12 -3.42
C SER A 136 -8.68 6.37 -1.96
N GLY A 137 -7.98 5.77 -1.00
CA GLY A 137 -8.33 5.86 0.43
C GLY A 137 -9.48 4.93 0.84
N THR A 138 -10.02 4.13 -0.08
CA THR A 138 -11.23 3.32 0.14
C THR A 138 -10.99 1.82 0.03
N GLY A 139 -9.81 1.39 -0.42
CA GLY A 139 -9.44 -0.03 -0.54
C GLY A 139 -8.19 -0.35 0.27
N LEU A 140 -7.86 -1.63 0.35
CA LEU A 140 -6.70 -2.15 1.05
C LEU A 140 -5.94 -3.12 0.15
N HIS A 141 -4.63 -2.93 0.00
CA HIS A 141 -3.73 -3.92 -0.57
C HIS A 141 -3.08 -4.70 0.56
N ILE A 142 -3.20 -6.03 0.56
CA ILE A 142 -2.48 -6.92 1.46
C ILE A 142 -1.41 -7.63 0.64
N TRP A 143 -0.16 -7.46 1.04
CA TRP A 143 1.00 -7.99 0.34
C TRP A 143 1.53 -9.21 1.07
N GLY A 144 2.08 -10.17 0.34
CA GLY A 144 2.74 -11.31 0.94
C GLY A 144 3.44 -12.19 -0.08
N ARG A 145 3.80 -13.40 0.36
CA ARG A 145 4.36 -14.46 -0.48
C ARG A 145 3.31 -15.49 -0.83
N GLY A 146 3.38 -16.04 -2.04
CA GLY A 146 2.49 -17.08 -2.50
C GLY A 146 2.59 -17.26 -4.01
N ARG A 147 1.92 -18.31 -4.52
CA ARG A 147 1.86 -18.61 -5.95
C ARG A 147 0.43 -18.61 -6.43
N LEU A 148 0.22 -18.01 -7.60
CA LEU A 148 -1.05 -18.02 -8.32
C LEU A 148 -0.80 -18.53 -9.73
N ALA A 149 -1.57 -19.52 -10.17
CA ALA A 149 -1.50 -19.98 -11.56
C ALA A 149 -1.94 -18.88 -12.55
N ARG A 150 -2.86 -18.01 -12.12
CA ARG A 150 -3.30 -16.79 -12.82
C ARG A 150 -3.93 -15.84 -11.83
N GLY A 151 -4.00 -14.55 -12.18
CA GLY A 151 -4.77 -13.58 -11.41
C GLY A 151 -6.24 -13.98 -11.27
N ARG A 152 -6.85 -13.63 -10.13
CA ARG A 152 -8.21 -14.07 -9.78
C ARG A 152 -9.03 -12.90 -9.27
N ARG A 153 -10.34 -12.93 -9.56
CA ARG A 153 -11.32 -11.96 -9.06
C ARG A 153 -12.52 -12.71 -8.51
N ILE A 154 -12.84 -12.47 -7.25
CA ILE A 154 -13.98 -13.03 -6.54
C ILE A 154 -14.97 -11.90 -6.32
N ARG A 155 -16.09 -11.94 -7.05
CA ARG A 155 -17.17 -10.95 -6.89
C ARG A 155 -18.05 -11.33 -5.71
N ARG A 156 -18.35 -10.34 -4.87
CA ARG A 156 -19.28 -10.48 -3.76
C ARG A 156 -20.67 -9.99 -4.19
N GLN A 157 -21.70 -10.44 -3.49
CA GLN A 157 -23.10 -10.08 -3.75
C GLN A 157 -23.38 -8.58 -3.53
N ASP A 158 -22.60 -7.94 -2.66
CA ASP A 158 -22.66 -6.50 -2.34
C ASP A 158 -21.93 -5.62 -3.38
N GLY A 159 -21.43 -6.21 -4.48
CA GLY A 159 -20.70 -5.51 -5.53
C GLY A 159 -19.21 -5.29 -5.24
N ALA A 160 -18.72 -5.60 -4.03
CA ALA A 160 -17.30 -5.58 -3.73
C ALA A 160 -16.56 -6.75 -4.42
N ALA A 161 -15.25 -6.62 -4.56
CA ALA A 161 -14.41 -7.65 -5.14
C ALA A 161 -13.15 -7.87 -4.29
N ILE A 162 -12.71 -9.12 -4.29
CA ILE A 162 -11.37 -9.52 -3.84
C ILE A 162 -10.62 -9.89 -5.12
N GLU A 163 -9.51 -9.22 -5.39
CA GLU A 163 -8.64 -9.57 -6.50
C GLU A 163 -7.28 -10.05 -5.98
N ALA A 164 -6.72 -11.05 -6.64
CA ALA A 164 -5.41 -11.61 -6.29
C ALA A 164 -4.51 -11.56 -7.52
N TYR A 165 -3.33 -10.98 -7.37
CA TYR A 165 -2.36 -10.77 -8.44
C TYR A 165 -0.95 -11.19 -8.04
N SER A 166 -0.21 -11.78 -8.97
CA SER A 166 1.20 -12.16 -8.81
C SER A 166 2.08 -11.73 -9.98
N ASP A 167 1.50 -11.45 -11.15
CA ASP A 167 2.23 -11.18 -12.39
C ASP A 167 1.43 -10.29 -13.36
N GLY A 168 2.14 -9.64 -14.29
CA GLY A 168 1.59 -8.89 -15.42
C GLY A 168 0.79 -7.64 -15.06
N ARG A 169 0.77 -7.26 -13.78
CA ARG A 169 0.03 -6.13 -13.22
C ARG A 169 0.96 -5.24 -12.43
N TYR A 170 0.57 -3.99 -12.25
CA TYR A 170 1.23 -3.10 -11.30
C TYR A 170 0.22 -2.69 -10.24
N ILE A 171 0.73 -2.41 -9.04
CA ILE A 171 -0.04 -1.93 -7.91
C ILE A 171 0.32 -0.47 -7.68
N ALA A 172 -0.67 0.42 -7.68
CA ALA A 172 -0.47 1.81 -7.34
C ALA A 172 -0.39 1.95 -5.82
N LEU A 173 0.75 2.42 -5.29
CA LEU A 173 0.94 2.48 -3.83
C LEU A 173 0.25 3.67 -3.19
N GLY A 174 -0.30 3.43 -2.01
CA GLY A 174 -0.90 4.45 -1.16
C GLY A 174 -0.06 4.71 0.08
N HIS A 175 -0.58 4.34 1.25
CA HIS A 175 0.14 4.48 2.52
C HIS A 175 -0.12 3.31 3.45
N ARG A 176 0.89 2.97 4.25
CA ARG A 176 0.85 1.90 5.24
C ARG A 176 -0.41 1.96 6.09
N TYR A 177 -1.10 0.85 6.19
CA TYR A 177 -2.31 0.71 6.99
C TYR A 177 -1.94 0.48 8.46
N ALA A 178 -2.32 1.42 9.33
CA ALA A 178 -1.99 1.39 10.76
C ALA A 178 -0.49 1.08 10.98
N ASP A 179 -0.19 0.09 11.83
CA ASP A 179 1.16 -0.37 12.13
C ASP A 179 1.52 -1.69 11.41
N ALA A 180 0.84 -2.03 10.30
CA ALA A 180 1.04 -3.28 9.55
C ALA A 180 2.53 -3.58 9.31
N PRO A 181 3.07 -4.79 9.56
CA PRO A 181 4.50 -5.09 9.44
C PRO A 181 5.14 -4.62 8.13
N LEU A 182 6.43 -4.27 8.16
CA LEU A 182 7.19 -3.94 6.94
C LEU A 182 7.87 -5.19 6.35
N GLU A 183 7.12 -6.28 6.30
CA GLU A 183 7.56 -7.62 5.92
C GLU A 183 6.46 -8.31 5.10
N LEU A 184 6.83 -9.31 4.31
CA LEU A 184 5.91 -10.12 3.53
C LEU A 184 5.79 -11.51 4.19
N ALA A 185 4.63 -11.83 4.75
CA ALA A 185 4.37 -13.17 5.27
C ALA A 185 3.94 -14.14 4.16
N ASP A 186 3.97 -15.45 4.45
CA ASP A 186 3.40 -16.47 3.56
C ASP A 186 1.86 -16.41 3.61
N LEU A 187 1.23 -16.25 2.44
CA LEU A 187 -0.22 -16.17 2.27
C LEU A 187 -0.80 -17.42 1.61
N SER A 188 -0.02 -18.49 1.43
CA SER A 188 -0.44 -19.69 0.68
C SER A 188 -1.76 -20.29 1.18
N GLU A 189 -1.97 -20.37 2.50
CA GLU A 189 -3.23 -20.86 3.08
C GLU A 189 -4.41 -19.93 2.76
N VAL A 190 -4.22 -18.61 2.92
CA VAL A 190 -5.25 -17.61 2.60
C VAL A 190 -5.59 -17.63 1.12
N LEU A 191 -4.59 -17.80 0.25
CA LEU A 191 -4.81 -17.95 -1.18
C LEU A 191 -5.61 -19.22 -1.47
N ALA A 192 -5.27 -20.37 -0.86
CA ALA A 192 -6.01 -21.62 -1.07
C ALA A 192 -7.49 -21.51 -0.68
N ASP A 193 -7.80 -20.83 0.43
CA ASP A 193 -9.18 -20.62 0.90
C ASP A 193 -10.00 -19.66 0.04
N LEU A 194 -9.33 -18.77 -0.70
CA LEU A 194 -9.97 -17.82 -1.61
C LEU A 194 -10.19 -18.40 -3.02
N LEU A 195 -9.47 -19.45 -3.41
CA LEU A 195 -9.39 -19.97 -4.79
C LEU A 195 -10.38 -21.09 -5.10
#